data_AF-A0A316UTE4-F1
#
_entry.id   AF-A0A316UTE4-F1
#
_cell.length_a   1.000
_cell.length_b   1.000
_cell.length_c   1.000
_cell.angle_alpha   90.00
_cell.angle_beta   90.00
_cell.angle_gamma   90.00
#
_symmetry.space_group_name_H-M   'P 1'
#
loop_
_entity.id
_entity.type
_entity.pdbx_description
1 polymer ?
#
loop_
_entity_poly.entity_id
_entity_poly.type
_entity_poly.pdbx_seq_one_letter_code
_entity_poly.pdbx_strand_id
1 'polypeptide(L)'
;MIRPIVPTARALVRPRVGQVGLMRFASSSSRPQPQFQPHVGSFSQENVMKWAMTLGIWGAAAGGAVALFMQKVPIFQRDVLDKVPFVGAFFKDETPDSDKPF
;
A
#
# COMPACT_ATOMS: atom_id res chain seq x y z
N MET A 1 -61.15 -74.60 11.36
CA MET A 1 -59.81 -74.54 10.74
C MET A 1 -59.40 -73.07 10.67
N ILE A 2 -58.27 -72.74 11.28
CA ILE A 2 -57.87 -71.44 11.81
C ILE A 2 -57.20 -70.58 10.73
N ARG A 3 -57.59 -69.32 10.55
CA ARG A 3 -56.85 -68.36 9.69
C ARG A 3 -55.74 -67.69 10.52
N PRO A 4 -54.49 -67.60 10.03
CA PRO A 4 -53.44 -66.90 10.74
C PRO A 4 -53.65 -65.38 10.67
N ILE A 5 -53.58 -64.73 11.83
CA ILE A 5 -53.60 -63.28 12.00
C ILE A 5 -52.21 -62.75 11.63
N VAL A 6 -52.14 -61.92 10.60
CA VAL A 6 -50.94 -61.15 10.25
C VAL A 6 -50.86 -59.95 11.21
N PRO A 7 -49.78 -59.78 12.00
CA PRO A 7 -49.61 -58.56 12.77
C PRO A 7 -49.16 -57.43 11.83
N THR A 8 -50.09 -56.56 11.47
CA THR A 8 -49.79 -55.26 10.85
C THR A 8 -48.92 -54.47 11.81
N ALA A 9 -47.61 -54.40 11.53
CA ALA A 9 -46.67 -53.56 12.24
C ALA A 9 -47.04 -52.10 12.02
N ARG A 10 -47.81 -51.52 12.96
CA ARG A 10 -48.12 -50.10 13.01
C ARG A 10 -46.82 -49.36 13.25
N ALA A 11 -46.30 -48.73 12.20
CA ALA A 11 -45.11 -47.89 12.23
C ALA A 11 -45.22 -46.90 13.40
N LEU A 12 -44.41 -47.14 14.43
CA LEU A 12 -44.36 -46.36 15.64
C LEU A 12 -43.65 -45.04 15.28
N VAL A 13 -44.44 -44.02 14.94
CA VAL A 13 -43.97 -42.65 14.81
C VAL A 13 -43.40 -42.25 16.17
N ARG A 14 -42.08 -42.36 16.30
CA ARG A 14 -41.36 -41.84 17.46
C ARG A 14 -41.48 -40.32 17.41
N PRO A 15 -42.06 -39.65 18.42
CA PRO A 15 -41.95 -38.20 18.50
C PRO A 15 -40.45 -37.88 18.64
N ARG A 16 -39.95 -37.06 17.73
CA ARG A 16 -38.58 -36.53 17.77
C ARG A 16 -38.52 -35.59 18.98
N VAL A 17 -38.17 -36.15 20.14
CA VAL A 17 -37.95 -35.43 21.40
C VAL A 17 -36.99 -34.28 21.10
N GLY A 18 -37.42 -33.08 21.48
CA GLY A 18 -36.87 -31.82 21.03
C GLY A 18 -35.38 -31.65 21.30
N GLN A 19 -34.64 -31.32 20.25
CA GLN A 19 -33.50 -30.41 20.36
C GLN A 19 -34.04 -28.98 20.27
N VAL A 20 -34.79 -28.55 21.28
CA VAL A 20 -35.14 -27.13 21.44
C VAL A 20 -34.20 -26.56 22.48
N GLY A 21 -33.31 -25.67 22.03
CA GLY A 21 -32.73 -24.65 22.91
C GLY A 21 -31.41 -24.99 23.58
N LEU A 22 -30.37 -25.26 22.81
CA LEU A 22 -29.03 -24.79 23.18
C LEU A 22 -28.64 -23.72 22.16
N MET A 23 -29.23 -22.53 22.32
CA MET A 23 -28.65 -21.33 21.71
C MET A 23 -27.25 -21.18 22.30
N ARG A 24 -26.24 -21.62 21.56
CA ARG A 24 -24.85 -21.31 21.84
C ARG A 24 -24.65 -19.81 21.58
N PHE A 25 -24.92 -19.00 22.59
CA PHE A 25 -24.42 -17.64 22.66
C PHE A 25 -22.93 -17.68 23.00
N ALA A 26 -22.12 -18.11 22.05
CA ALA A 26 -20.68 -17.91 22.11
C ALA A 26 -20.25 -17.13 20.87
N SER A 27 -20.87 -15.97 20.66
CA SER A 27 -20.23 -14.92 19.87
C SER A 27 -19.24 -14.22 20.79
N SER A 28 -18.06 -14.82 20.98
CA SER A 28 -16.91 -14.01 21.35
C SER A 28 -16.61 -13.13 20.14
N SER A 29 -17.29 -11.99 20.10
CA SER A 29 -16.96 -10.91 19.18
C SER A 29 -15.60 -10.39 19.65
N SER A 30 -14.53 -10.95 19.10
CA SER A 30 -13.21 -10.35 19.17
C SER A 30 -13.26 -9.08 18.34
N ARG A 31 -13.87 -8.03 18.89
CA ARG A 31 -13.78 -6.70 18.31
C ARG A 31 -12.30 -6.35 18.33
N PRO A 32 -11.66 -6.06 17.18
CA PRO A 32 -10.29 -5.59 17.20
C PRO A 32 -10.26 -4.34 18.06
N GLN A 33 -9.52 -4.40 19.17
CA GLN A 33 -9.37 -3.25 20.05
C GLN A 33 -8.63 -2.16 19.25
N PRO A 34 -9.07 -0.89 19.31
CA PRO A 34 -8.36 0.18 18.65
C PRO A 34 -6.92 0.25 19.18
N GLN A 35 -5.96 -0.17 18.37
CA GLN A 35 -4.55 0.03 18.67
C GLN A 35 -4.25 1.51 18.51
N PHE A 36 -3.61 2.11 19.50
CA PHE A 36 -3.12 3.48 19.38
C PHE A 36 -2.19 3.58 18.16
N GLN A 37 -2.54 4.43 17.21
CA GLN A 37 -1.70 4.73 16.05
C GLN A 37 -0.88 5.98 16.37
N PRO A 38 0.46 5.89 16.37
CA PRO A 38 1.29 7.07 16.59
C PRO A 38 1.07 8.08 15.46
N HIS A 39 0.68 9.30 15.81
CA HIS A 39 0.56 10.42 14.89
C HIS A 39 1.02 11.72 15.56
N VAL A 40 1.54 12.65 14.77
CA VAL A 40 1.93 14.00 15.23
C VAL A 40 1.01 15.00 14.52
N GLY A 41 0.11 15.63 15.28
CA GLY A 41 -0.96 16.45 14.70
C GLY A 41 -1.80 15.62 13.71
N SER A 42 -1.96 16.12 12.48
CA SER A 42 -2.72 15.45 11.40
C SER A 42 -1.90 14.40 10.61
N PHE A 43 -0.61 14.22 10.92
CA PHE A 43 0.26 13.29 10.20
C PHE A 43 0.38 11.96 10.96
N SER A 44 -0.27 10.91 10.42
CA SER A 44 -0.03 9.52 10.84
C SER A 44 1.05 8.87 9.97
N GLN A 45 1.76 7.89 10.51
CA GLN A 45 2.78 7.13 9.76
C GLN A 45 2.19 6.51 8.49
N GLU A 46 0.98 5.95 8.57
CA GLU A 46 0.28 5.36 7.43
C GLU A 46 -0.02 6.39 6.34
N ASN A 47 -0.47 7.60 6.72
CA ASN A 47 -0.77 8.65 5.76
C ASN A 47 0.50 9.15 5.06
N VAL A 48 1.61 9.33 5.78
CA VAL A 48 2.89 9.72 5.16
C VAL A 48 3.33 8.67 4.14
N MET A 49 3.24 7.40 4.48
CA MET A 49 3.63 6.31 3.57
C MET A 49 2.74 6.23 2.32
N LYS A 50 1.44 6.52 2.44
CA LYS A 50 0.54 6.59 1.28
C LYS A 50 0.95 7.68 0.28
N TRP A 51 1.41 8.82 0.78
CA TRP A 51 1.83 9.94 -0.07
C TRP A 51 3.28 9.88 -0.54
N ALA A 52 4.10 8.97 0.01
CA ALA A 52 5.53 8.89 -0.27
C ALA A 52 5.85 8.76 -1.76
N MET A 53 5.15 7.87 -2.48
CA MET A 53 5.38 7.68 -3.92
C MET A 53 4.98 8.90 -4.74
N THR A 54 3.81 9.48 -4.45
CA THR A 54 3.31 10.69 -5.13
C THR A 54 4.26 11.87 -4.91
N LEU A 55 4.68 12.11 -3.67
CA LEU A 55 5.66 13.15 -3.35
C LEU A 55 7.03 12.85 -3.97
N GLY A 56 7.42 11.58 -4.08
CA GLY A 56 8.62 11.18 -4.80
C GLY A 56 8.58 11.57 -6.27
N ILE A 57 7.46 11.32 -6.96
CA ILE A 57 7.25 11.70 -8.36
C ILE A 57 7.27 13.22 -8.51
N TRP A 58 6.54 13.94 -7.66
CA TRP A 58 6.53 15.40 -7.68
C TRP A 58 7.90 16.01 -7.36
N GLY A 59 8.66 15.40 -6.45
CA GLY A 59 10.03 15.77 -6.14
C GLY A 59 10.97 15.59 -7.34
N ALA A 60 10.85 14.47 -8.06
CA ALA A 60 11.60 14.24 -9.28
C ALA A 60 11.24 15.25 -10.38
N ALA A 61 9.95 15.54 -10.58
CA ALA A 61 9.48 16.52 -11.55
C ALA A 61 9.98 17.94 -11.21
N ALA A 62 9.87 18.34 -9.93
CA ALA A 62 10.39 19.62 -9.47
C ALA A 62 11.92 19.70 -9.61
N GLY A 63 12.65 18.63 -9.27
CA GLY A 63 14.10 18.55 -9.48
C GLY A 63 14.49 18.70 -10.94
N GLY A 64 13.77 18.05 -11.86
CA GLY A 64 13.95 18.21 -13.30
C GLY A 64 13.68 19.64 -13.79
N ALA A 65 12.62 20.28 -13.28
CA ALA A 65 12.32 21.68 -13.59
C ALA A 65 13.43 22.62 -13.09
N VAL A 66 13.90 22.45 -11.86
CA VAL A 66 15.03 23.21 -11.30
C VAL A 66 16.29 23.00 -12.15
N ALA A 67 16.58 21.76 -12.53
CA ALA A 67 17.73 21.45 -13.39
C ALA A 67 17.65 22.16 -14.74
N LEU A 68 16.45 22.19 -15.35
CA LEU A 68 16.23 22.86 -16.63
C LEU A 68 16.39 24.38 -16.52
N PHE A 69 15.82 25.01 -15.50
CA PHE A 69 15.87 26.47 -15.34
C PHE A 69 17.24 26.96 -14.85
N MET A 70 17.94 26.17 -14.02
CA MET A 70 19.26 26.53 -13.49
C MET A 70 20.42 26.07 -14.37
N GLN A 71 20.16 25.49 -15.54
CA GLN A 71 21.20 24.92 -16.41
C GLN A 71 22.30 25.92 -16.82
N LYS A 72 22.02 27.24 -16.86
CA LYS A 72 23.00 28.27 -17.24
C LYS A 72 23.80 28.83 -16.06
N VAL A 73 23.50 28.40 -14.85
CA VAL A 73 24.16 28.89 -13.64
C VAL A 73 25.46 28.10 -13.44
N PRO A 74 26.65 28.74 -13.52
CA PRO A 74 27.92 28.00 -13.53
C PRO A 74 28.14 27.15 -12.27
N ILE A 75 27.67 27.62 -11.11
CA ILE A 75 27.74 26.84 -9.86
C ILE A 75 26.85 25.59 -9.88
N PHE A 76 25.69 25.66 -10.51
CA PHE A 76 24.76 24.54 -10.58
C PHE A 76 25.24 23.48 -11.58
N GLN A 77 25.82 23.90 -12.71
CA GLN A 77 26.43 22.98 -13.68
C GLN A 77 27.50 22.11 -13.03
N ARG A 78 28.51 22.74 -12.42
CA ARG A 78 29.66 22.03 -11.83
C ARG A 78 29.33 21.17 -10.61
N ASP A 79 28.36 21.59 -9.80
CA ASP A 79 28.06 20.89 -8.54
C ASP A 79 26.99 19.80 -8.70
N VAL A 80 26.09 19.93 -9.68
CA VAL A 80 24.95 19.03 -9.89
C VAL A 80 25.00 18.36 -11.27
N LEU A 81 24.99 19.13 -12.36
CA LEU A 81 24.83 18.57 -13.72
C LEU A 81 26.04 17.76 -14.18
N ASP A 82 27.26 18.16 -13.81
CA ASP A 82 28.50 17.44 -14.13
C ASP A 82 28.58 16.07 -13.47
N LYS A 83 27.86 15.87 -12.37
CA LYS A 83 27.81 14.59 -11.63
C LYS A 83 26.76 13.62 -12.19
N VAL A 84 25.87 14.09 -13.06
CA VAL A 84 24.87 13.24 -13.69
C VAL A 84 25.57 12.44 -14.80
N PRO A 85 25.60 11.09 -14.71
CA PRO A 85 26.25 10.27 -15.72
C PRO A 85 25.58 10.52 -17.08
N PHE A 86 26.37 10.51 -18.15
CA PHE A 86 25.99 10.83 -19.54
C PHE A 86 25.63 12.30 -19.83
N VAL A 87 25.18 13.09 -18.85
CA VAL A 87 24.77 14.50 -19.07
C VAL A 87 25.94 15.48 -18.89
N GLY A 88 26.88 15.22 -17.97
CA GLY A 88 27.98 16.13 -17.68
C GLY A 88 28.90 16.43 -18.87
N ALA A 89 29.06 15.49 -19.81
CA ALA A 89 29.88 15.70 -21.02
C ALA A 89 29.31 16.81 -21.93
N PHE A 90 28.00 17.06 -21.91
CA PHE A 90 27.37 18.10 -22.72
C PHE A 90 27.70 19.53 -22.26
N PHE A 91 27.98 19.71 -20.96
CA PHE A 91 28.24 21.02 -20.38
C PHE A 91 29.74 21.34 -20.29
N LYS A 92 30.61 20.39 -20.63
CA LYS A 92 32.06 20.60 -20.60
C LYS A 92 32.51 21.39 -21.82
N ASP A 93 33.21 22.50 -21.58
CA ASP A 93 33.84 23.26 -22.63
C ASP A 93 35.11 22.54 -23.14
N GLU A 94 35.12 22.17 -24.42
CA GLU A 94 36.24 21.53 -25.11
C GLU A 94 37.12 22.52 -25.90
N THR A 95 36.78 23.81 -25.86
CA THR A 95 37.51 24.85 -26.59
C THR A 95 38.94 24.94 -26.04
N PRO A 96 39.98 24.89 -26.89
CA PRO A 96 41.36 25.01 -26.44
C PRO A 96 41.62 26.40 -25.84
N ASP A 97 42.47 26.45 -24.82
CA ASP A 97 42.74 27.69 -24.09
C ASP A 97 43.38 28.78 -24.97
N SER A 98 44.00 28.40 -26.09
CA SER A 98 44.54 29.34 -27.09
C SER A 98 43.48 30.20 -27.79
N ASP A 99 42.23 29.73 -27.90
CA ASP A 99 41.14 30.43 -28.60
C ASP A 99 40.28 31.28 -27.65
N LYS A 100 40.55 31.23 -26.35
CA LYS A 100 39.82 32.01 -25.34
C LYS A 100 40.54 33.33 -25.10
N PRO A 101 39.87 34.48 -25.28
CA PRO A 101 40.49 35.79 -25.06
C PRO A 101 40.71 36.13 -23.58
N PHE A 102 40.28 35.25 -22.66
CA PHE A 102 40.45 35.32 -21.21
C PHE A 102 40.33 33.93 -20.58
#